data_AF-A0A2K9ZH68-F1
#
_entry.id   AF-A0A2K9ZH68-F1
#
_cell.length_a   1.000
_cell.length_b   1.000
_cell.length_c   1.000
_cell.angle_alpha   90.00
_cell.angle_beta   90.00
_cell.angle_gamma   90.00
#
_symmetry.space_group_name_H-M   'P 1'
#
loop_
_entity.id
_entity.type
_entity.pdbx_description
1 polymer ?
#
loop_
_entity_poly.entity_id
_entity_poly.type
_entity_poly.pdbx_seq_one_letter_code
_entity_poly.pdbx_strand_id
1 'polypeptide(L)'
;MRFPQGSLSATVAQRFFEAADAPKNGLGGGYGVVGDEQIFLNATNSEGKPYSGLDDASFQDGLRRAAVSFGGPKPMVSSLGNATARFIGNDWQRSTRGECYQTLLGGSDGELVRKLDEISRCYAFLLAKTADSKGWAKDE
;
A
#
# COMPACT_ATOMS: atom_id res chain seq x y z
N MET A 1 -7.19 11.78 -1.75
CA MET A 1 -7.41 12.90 -0.82
C MET A 1 -6.18 13.78 -0.84
N ARG A 2 -6.31 15.04 -1.24
CA ARG A 2 -5.20 15.97 -1.29
C ARG A 2 -5.23 16.89 -0.09
N PHE A 3 -4.12 16.94 0.62
CA PHE A 3 -3.90 17.86 1.72
C PHE A 3 -3.24 19.15 1.21
N PRO A 4 -3.32 20.25 1.98
CA PRO A 4 -2.50 21.43 1.72
C PRO A 4 -1.02 21.06 1.58
N GLN A 5 -0.31 21.77 0.70
CA GLN A 5 1.08 21.47 0.39
C GLN A 5 1.96 21.43 1.65
N GLY A 6 2.77 20.38 1.80
CA GLY A 6 3.68 20.16 2.93
C GLY A 6 3.00 19.83 4.26
N SER A 7 1.69 19.57 4.27
CA SER A 7 0.94 19.32 5.51
C SER A 7 0.65 17.84 5.76
N LEU A 8 0.86 16.96 4.77
CA LEU A 8 0.66 15.53 4.94
C LEU A 8 1.90 14.85 5.53
N SER A 9 1.90 14.67 6.84
CA SER A 9 2.86 13.80 7.53
C SER A 9 2.26 12.40 7.77
N ALA A 10 3.10 11.43 8.13
CA ALA A 10 2.64 10.10 8.53
C ALA A 10 1.59 10.16 9.66
N THR A 11 1.82 11.03 10.66
CA THR A 11 0.87 11.25 11.77
C THR A 11 -0.45 11.83 11.30
N VAL A 12 -0.43 12.80 10.37
CA VAL A 12 -1.65 13.39 9.81
C VAL A 12 -2.42 12.36 8.99
N ALA A 13 -1.72 11.60 8.15
CA ALA A 13 -2.31 10.56 7.32
C ALA A 13 -3.00 9.49 8.18
N GLN A 14 -2.34 9.03 9.24
CA GLN A 14 -2.89 8.04 10.17
C GLN A 14 -4.13 8.57 10.89
N ARG A 15 -4.06 9.79 11.42
CA ARG A 15 -5.21 10.43 12.08
C ARG A 15 -6.40 10.60 11.13
N PHE A 16 -6.15 10.95 9.87
CA PHE A 16 -7.22 11.09 8.88
C PHE A 16 -7.88 9.74 8.58
N PHE A 17 -7.08 8.69 8.42
CA PHE A 17 -7.57 7.33 8.24
C PHE A 17 -8.45 6.87 9.40
N GLU A 18 -8.00 7.05 10.65
CA GLU A 18 -8.79 6.71 11.84
C GLU A 18 -10.10 7.49 11.93
N ALA A 19 -10.06 8.78 11.61
CA ALA A 19 -11.26 9.62 11.55
C ALA A 19 -12.23 9.20 10.43
N ALA A 20 -11.70 8.69 9.32
CA ALA A 20 -12.49 8.18 8.20
C ALA A 20 -13.11 6.81 8.51
N ASP A 21 -12.44 5.95 9.26
CA ASP A 21 -12.93 4.60 9.59
C ASP A 21 -13.99 4.59 10.70
N ALA A 22 -13.86 5.47 11.70
CA ALA A 22 -14.76 5.54 12.86
C ALA A 22 -16.30 5.58 12.56
N PRO A 23 -16.80 6.24 11.50
CA PRO A 23 -18.25 6.36 11.26
C PRO A 23 -18.86 5.23 10.42
N LYS A 24 -18.06 4.47 9.66
CA LYS A 24 -18.52 3.38 8.77
C LYS A 24 -17.43 2.32 8.66
N ASN A 25 -17.70 1.09 9.11
CA ASN A 25 -16.84 -0.10 9.12
C ASN A 25 -16.36 -0.61 7.73
N GLY A 26 -16.07 0.27 6.77
CA GLY A 26 -15.65 -0.08 5.41
C GLY A 26 -14.52 0.78 4.85
N LEU A 27 -14.07 1.82 5.57
CA LEU A 27 -12.94 2.65 5.11
C LEU A 27 -11.58 2.11 5.60
N GLY A 28 -11.59 1.11 6.49
CA GLY A 28 -10.44 0.48 7.15
C GLY A 28 -9.51 -0.38 6.28
N GLY A 29 -9.65 -0.37 4.95
CA GLY A 29 -8.79 -1.14 4.02
C GLY A 29 -7.34 -0.65 3.91
N GLY A 30 -6.96 0.37 4.69
CA GLY A 30 -5.67 1.04 4.64
C GLY A 30 -5.61 2.18 3.62
N TYR A 31 -4.45 2.82 3.54
CA TYR A 31 -4.19 3.94 2.63
C TYR A 31 -2.73 3.94 2.15
N GLY A 32 -2.51 4.55 0.98
CA GLY A 32 -1.18 4.91 0.49
C GLY A 32 -0.94 6.42 0.59
N VAL A 33 0.33 6.85 0.60
CA VAL A 33 0.69 8.28 0.57
C VAL A 33 1.71 8.53 -0.54
N VAL A 34 1.46 9.54 -1.38
CA VAL A 34 2.39 10.04 -2.40
C VAL A 34 2.36 11.56 -2.37
N GLY A 35 3.48 12.19 -1.98
CA GLY A 35 3.52 13.64 -1.75
C GLY A 35 2.48 14.07 -0.70
N ASP A 36 1.66 15.07 -1.05
CA ASP A 36 0.54 15.54 -0.21
C ASP A 36 -0.80 14.83 -0.53
N GLU A 37 -0.75 13.67 -1.17
CA GLU A 37 -1.94 12.88 -1.47
C GLU A 37 -1.98 11.58 -0.66
N GLN A 38 -3.11 11.39 0.02
CA GLN A 38 -3.48 10.12 0.65
C GLN A 38 -4.49 9.40 -0.24
N ILE A 39 -4.14 8.19 -0.66
CA ILE A 39 -4.89 7.37 -1.62
C ILE A 39 -5.65 6.28 -0.86
N PHE A 40 -6.94 6.18 -1.13
CA PHE A 40 -7.83 5.16 -0.60
C PHE A 40 -8.33 4.30 -1.74
N LEU A 41 -8.40 2.98 -1.52
CA LEU A 41 -8.86 2.02 -2.53
C LEU A 41 -10.09 1.28 -2.03
N ASN A 42 -11.19 1.38 -2.77
CA ASN A 42 -12.35 0.53 -2.57
C ASN A 42 -12.16 -0.79 -3.34
N ALA A 43 -11.23 -1.62 -2.88
CA ALA A 43 -10.87 -2.85 -3.57
C ALA A 43 -12.05 -3.83 -3.67
N THR A 44 -12.20 -4.51 -4.82
CA THR A 44 -13.22 -5.54 -5.04
C THR A 44 -12.61 -6.93 -5.14
N ASN A 45 -13.39 -7.95 -4.77
CA ASN A 45 -13.07 -9.34 -5.07
C ASN A 45 -13.23 -9.64 -6.58
N SER A 46 -13.01 -10.89 -6.97
CA SER A 46 -13.16 -11.36 -8.37
C SER A 46 -14.57 -11.26 -8.93
N GLU A 47 -15.58 -11.09 -8.07
CA GLU A 47 -16.99 -10.93 -8.44
C GLU A 47 -17.39 -9.44 -8.55
N GLY A 48 -16.44 -8.52 -8.34
CA GLY A 48 -16.71 -7.08 -8.31
C GLY A 48 -17.33 -6.57 -7.02
N LYS A 49 -17.40 -7.40 -5.96
CA LYS A 49 -17.93 -7.00 -4.66
C LYS A 49 -16.85 -6.28 -3.82
N PRO A 50 -17.09 -5.06 -3.34
CA PRO A 50 -16.14 -4.33 -2.50
C PRO A 50 -15.84 -5.06 -1.18
N TYR A 51 -14.56 -5.18 -0.82
CA TYR A 51 -14.13 -5.73 0.47
C TYR A 51 -14.57 -4.86 1.66
N SER A 52 -14.74 -3.56 1.42
CA SER A 52 -15.31 -2.61 2.39
C SER A 52 -16.78 -2.88 2.72
N GLY A 53 -17.50 -3.63 1.88
CA GLY A 53 -18.96 -3.71 1.92
C GLY A 53 -19.68 -2.43 1.47
N LEU A 54 -18.97 -1.40 1.04
CA LEU A 54 -19.52 -0.13 0.56
C LEU A 54 -19.42 -0.06 -0.96
N ASP A 55 -20.51 0.33 -1.63
CA ASP A 55 -20.43 0.77 -3.01
C ASP A 55 -19.58 2.06 -3.14
N ASP A 56 -19.12 2.36 -4.36
CA ASP A 56 -18.20 3.47 -4.61
C ASP A 56 -18.78 4.82 -4.18
N ALA A 57 -20.09 5.00 -4.36
CA ALA A 57 -20.79 6.22 -3.95
C ALA A 57 -20.75 6.40 -2.41
N SER A 58 -21.06 5.33 -1.67
CA SER A 58 -21.06 5.32 -0.20
C SER A 58 -19.65 5.45 0.38
N PHE A 59 -18.66 4.86 -0.28
CA PHE A 59 -17.24 4.96 0.06
C PHE A 59 -16.75 6.40 -0.11
N GLN A 60 -17.00 7.00 -1.28
CA GLN A 60 -16.64 8.38 -1.59
C GLN A 60 -17.32 9.39 -0.66
N ASP A 61 -18.61 9.19 -0.39
CA ASP A 61 -19.39 10.02 0.52
C ASP A 61 -18.89 9.92 1.97
N GLY A 62 -18.43 8.73 2.38
CA GLY A 62 -17.68 8.52 3.62
C GLY A 62 -16.41 9.38 3.71
N LEU A 63 -15.55 9.32 2.69
CA LEU A 63 -14.32 10.12 2.64
C LEU A 63 -14.59 11.64 2.63
N ARG A 64 -15.64 12.09 1.94
CA ARG A 64 -16.05 13.50 1.94
C ARG A 64 -16.48 13.97 3.32
N ARG A 65 -17.32 13.19 4.03
CA ARG A 65 -17.71 13.53 5.39
C ARG A 65 -16.52 13.54 6.35
N ALA A 66 -15.63 12.56 6.23
CA ALA A 66 -14.41 12.52 7.01
C ALA A 66 -13.57 13.79 6.78
N ALA A 67 -13.39 14.21 5.53
CA ALA A 67 -12.67 15.43 5.18
C ALA A 67 -13.28 16.71 5.79
N VAL A 68 -14.61 16.82 5.78
CA VAL A 68 -15.32 17.98 6.38
C VAL A 68 -15.12 18.02 7.89
N SER A 69 -15.17 16.86 8.56
CA SER A 69 -15.04 16.74 10.01
C SER A 69 -13.59 16.70 10.50
N PHE A 70 -12.62 16.49 9.60
CA PHE A 70 -11.22 16.42 9.96
C PHE A 70 -10.71 17.81 10.35
N GLY A 71 -10.53 18.03 11.65
CA GLY A 71 -10.21 19.32 12.28
C GLY A 71 -8.91 20.00 11.83
N GLY A 72 -8.24 19.50 10.80
CA GLY A 72 -7.09 20.10 10.15
C GLY A 72 -5.86 19.18 10.16
N PRO A 73 -4.97 19.31 9.16
CA PRO A 73 -5.10 20.11 7.93
C PRO A 73 -6.23 19.58 7.03
N LYS A 74 -7.02 20.46 6.40
CA LYS A 74 -8.27 20.09 5.70
C LYS A 74 -7.99 19.43 4.34
N PRO A 75 -8.21 18.11 4.18
CA PRO A 75 -8.05 17.48 2.88
C PRO A 75 -9.27 17.76 2.00
N MET A 76 -9.08 17.58 0.70
CA MET A 76 -10.15 17.58 -0.29
C MET A 76 -10.07 16.35 -1.18
N VAL A 77 -11.18 15.99 -1.82
CA VAL A 77 -11.14 14.98 -2.89
C VAL A 77 -10.50 15.62 -4.11
N SER A 78 -9.28 15.20 -4.48
CA SER A 78 -8.55 15.73 -5.64
C SER A 78 -8.92 15.02 -6.94
N SER A 79 -9.07 13.70 -6.89
CA SER A 79 -9.36 12.86 -8.05
C SER A 79 -10.13 11.61 -7.61
N LEU A 80 -10.88 11.07 -8.56
CA LEU A 80 -11.60 9.80 -8.47
C LEU A 80 -11.35 9.07 -9.78
N GLY A 81 -11.19 7.76 -9.69
CA GLY A 81 -10.93 6.94 -10.86
C GLY A 81 -10.89 5.48 -10.48
N ASN A 82 -10.80 4.66 -11.51
CA ASN A 82 -10.71 3.22 -11.37
C ASN A 82 -9.27 2.78 -11.66
N ALA A 83 -8.77 1.84 -10.88
CA ALA A 83 -7.49 1.19 -11.12
C ALA A 83 -7.70 -0.32 -11.15
N THR A 84 -7.14 -0.97 -12.16
CA THR A 84 -7.05 -2.44 -12.18
C THR A 84 -5.85 -2.85 -11.35
N ALA A 85 -6.10 -3.39 -10.17
CA ALA A 85 -5.07 -3.99 -9.33
C ALA A 85 -5.13 -5.52 -9.45
N ARG A 86 -3.96 -6.17 -9.39
CA ARG A 86 -3.86 -7.61 -9.15
C ARG A 86 -3.43 -7.81 -7.71
N PHE A 87 -4.26 -8.46 -6.91
CA PHE A 87 -3.87 -8.91 -5.58
C PHE A 87 -2.96 -10.13 -5.74
N ILE A 88 -1.69 -9.94 -5.45
CA ILE A 88 -0.70 -11.01 -5.46
C ILE A 88 -0.44 -11.38 -4.01
N GLY A 89 -0.76 -12.62 -3.65
CA GLY A 89 -0.60 -13.15 -2.30
C GLY A 89 0.20 -14.44 -2.30
N ASN A 90 0.81 -14.76 -1.17
CA ASN A 90 1.42 -16.05 -0.93
C ASN A 90 0.75 -16.73 0.26
N ASP A 91 0.34 -17.97 0.04
CA ASP A 91 -0.09 -18.85 1.12
C ASP A 91 1.15 -19.34 1.86
N TRP A 92 1.51 -18.68 2.96
CA TRP A 92 2.70 -19.02 3.73
C TRP A 92 2.64 -20.39 4.42
N GLN A 93 1.46 -20.97 4.59
CA GLN A 93 1.33 -22.32 5.17
C GLN A 93 1.70 -23.39 4.15
N ARG A 94 1.27 -23.21 2.89
CA ARG A 94 1.53 -24.18 1.80
C ARG A 94 2.79 -23.88 0.99
N SER A 95 3.12 -22.60 0.84
CA SER A 95 4.21 -22.06 0.03
C SER A 95 5.13 -21.25 0.93
N THR A 96 5.93 -21.94 1.74
CA THR A 96 6.76 -21.34 2.78
C THR A 96 7.89 -20.47 2.25
N ARG A 97 8.17 -20.51 0.94
CA ARG A 97 9.26 -19.78 0.30
C ARG A 97 8.78 -18.76 -0.72
N GLY A 98 7.48 -18.47 -0.79
CA GLY A 98 6.93 -17.50 -1.73
C GLY A 98 6.59 -18.08 -3.10
N GLU A 99 6.41 -19.40 -3.23
CA GLU A 99 6.19 -20.09 -4.50
C GLU A 99 4.92 -19.61 -5.25
N CYS A 100 3.90 -19.15 -4.52
CA CYS A 100 2.72 -18.54 -5.11
C CYS A 100 3.07 -17.22 -5.83
N TYR A 101 3.99 -16.42 -5.28
CA TYR A 101 4.50 -15.23 -5.96
C TYR A 101 5.24 -15.62 -7.24
N GLN A 102 6.16 -16.59 -7.17
CA GLN A 102 6.93 -17.04 -8.34
C GLN A 102 6.01 -17.48 -9.47
N THR A 103 4.97 -18.25 -9.17
CA THR A 103 3.99 -18.72 -10.16
C THR A 103 3.28 -17.56 -10.86
N LEU A 104 2.83 -16.55 -10.10
CA LEU A 104 2.15 -15.37 -10.65
C LEU A 104 3.07 -14.43 -11.43
N LEU A 105 4.37 -14.46 -11.17
CA LEU A 105 5.39 -13.65 -11.83
C LEU A 105 5.98 -14.33 -13.08
N GLY A 106 5.43 -15.47 -13.52
CA GLY A 106 5.84 -16.18 -14.73
C GLY A 106 6.70 -17.44 -14.48
N GLY A 107 6.74 -17.95 -13.25
CA GLY A 107 7.54 -19.11 -12.85
C GLY A 107 8.98 -18.75 -12.52
N SER A 108 9.76 -19.74 -12.04
CA SER A 108 11.18 -19.58 -11.68
C SER A 108 12.03 -19.05 -12.83
N ASP A 109 11.69 -19.41 -14.06
CA ASP A 109 12.40 -19.00 -15.27
C ASP A 109 11.79 -17.75 -15.92
N GLY A 110 10.77 -17.16 -15.29
CA GLY A 110 10.11 -15.95 -15.77
C GLY A 110 11.07 -14.76 -15.79
N GLU A 111 11.00 -13.93 -16.83
CA GLU A 111 11.88 -12.76 -16.99
C GLU A 111 11.86 -11.83 -15.76
N LEU A 112 10.67 -11.64 -15.17
CA LEU A 112 10.49 -10.79 -14.01
C LEU A 112 11.15 -11.38 -12.75
N VAL A 113 11.03 -12.69 -12.54
CA VAL A 113 11.69 -13.41 -11.43
C VAL A 113 13.22 -13.31 -11.58
N ARG A 114 13.75 -13.52 -12.78
CA ARG A 114 15.19 -13.36 -13.05
C ARG A 114 15.69 -11.95 -12.74
N LYS A 115 14.94 -10.91 -13.12
CA LYS A 115 15.29 -9.50 -12.81
C LYS A 115 15.25 -9.24 -11.30
N LEU A 116 14.28 -9.78 -10.58
CA LEU A 116 14.21 -9.66 -9.12
C LEU A 116 15.40 -10.37 -8.46
N ASP A 117 15.82 -11.53 -8.95
CA ASP A 117 17.00 -12.24 -8.46
C ASP A 117 18.30 -11.47 -8.71
N GLU A 118 18.42 -10.79 -9.85
CA GLU A 118 19.53 -9.89 -10.15
C GLU A 118 19.57 -8.71 -9.18
N ILE A 119 18.42 -8.06 -8.94
CA ILE A 119 18.30 -6.96 -7.97
C ILE A 119 18.64 -7.44 -6.55
N SER A 120 18.16 -8.61 -6.15
CA SER A 120 18.43 -9.21 -4.84
C SER A 120 19.92 -9.45 -4.64
N ARG A 121 20.62 -10.03 -5.63
CA ARG A 121 22.07 -10.22 -5.61
C ARG A 121 22.84 -8.90 -5.55
N CYS A 122 22.43 -7.91 -6.33
CA CYS A 122 23.02 -6.57 -6.28
C CYS A 122 22.84 -5.93 -4.90
N TYR A 123 21.65 -6.03 -4.32
CA TYR A 123 21.35 -5.50 -2.99
C TYR A 123 22.18 -6.20 -1.90
N ALA A 124 22.25 -7.53 -1.91
CA ALA A 124 23.07 -8.29 -0.96
C ALA A 124 24.57 -7.92 -1.06
N PHE A 125 25.08 -7.74 -2.28
CA PHE A 125 26.45 -7.27 -2.50
C PHE A 125 26.68 -5.85 -1.95
N LEU A 126 25.75 -4.93 -2.17
CA LEU A 126 25.82 -3.57 -1.64
C LEU A 126 25.78 -3.55 -0.11
N LEU A 127 24.92 -4.38 0.50
CA LEU A 127 24.86 -4.54 1.95
C LEU A 127 26.18 -5.07 2.51
N ALA A 128 26.74 -6.13 1.93
CA ALA A 128 28.02 -6.70 2.36
C ALA A 128 29.16 -5.66 2.26
N LYS A 129 29.30 -4.97 1.12
CA LYS A 129 30.29 -3.90 0.96
C LYS A 129 30.11 -2.76 1.97
N THR A 130 28.86 -2.39 2.24
CA THR A 130 28.57 -1.34 3.22
C THR A 130 28.96 -1.81 4.61
N ALA A 131 28.59 -3.03 5.00
CA ALA A 131 28.93 -3.62 6.29
C ALA A 131 30.46 -3.68 6.50
N ASP A 132 31.21 -4.12 5.49
CA ASP A 132 32.69 -4.12 5.53
C ASP A 132 33.25 -2.70 5.73
N SER A 133 32.77 -1.74 4.92
CA SER A 133 33.24 -0.35 4.97
C SER A 133 32.92 0.38 6.29
N LYS A 134 31.86 -0.07 6.99
CA LYS A 134 31.40 0.50 8.26
C LYS A 134 31.85 -0.30 9.48
N GLY A 135 32.54 -1.43 9.27
CA GLY A 135 32.96 -2.32 10.35
C GLY A 135 31.79 -3.06 11.03
N TRP A 136 30.61 -3.13 10.40
CA TRP A 136 29.44 -3.83 10.92
C TRP A 136 29.50 -5.34 10.71
N ALA A 137 30.47 -5.82 9.93
CA ALA A 137 30.69 -7.25 9.68
C ALA A 137 31.43 -7.98 10.83
N LYS A 138 31.75 -7.29 11.94
CA LYS A 138 32.39 -7.91 13.12
C LYS A 138 31.37 -8.04 14.24
N ASP A 139 30.82 -9.25 14.34
CA ASP A 139 30.59 -10.00 15.58
C ASP A 139 30.11 -11.41 15.19
N GLU A 140 31.07 -12.26 14.80
CA GLU A 140 31.21 -13.72 15.09
C GLU A 140 32.47 -14.28 14.39
#